data_AF-A0A9P5W2H3-F1
#
_entry.id   AF-A0A9P5W2H3-F1
#
_cell.length_a   1.000
_cell.length_b   1.000
_cell.length_c   1.000
_cell.angle_alpha   90.00
_cell.angle_beta   90.00
_cell.angle_gamma   90.00
#
_symmetry.space_group_name_H-M   'P 1'
#
loop_
_entity.id
_entity.type
_entity.pdbx_description
1 polymer ?
#
loop_
_entity_poly.entity_id
_entity_poly.type
_entity_poly.pdbx_seq_one_letter_code
_entity_poly.pdbx_strand_id
1 'polypeptide(L)' 'MATTQSELMTRAQTLMKQKDAIEAEIRQAQDDLQSQKVGMHDQLVDRDGFPRSDVDLVVVTTARSNIIS' A
#
# COMPACT_ATOMS: atom_id res chain seq x y z
N MET A 1 -27.16 -31.12 4.36
CA MET A 1 -26.45 -30.01 5.05
C MET A 1 -24.92 -30.22 5.06
N ALA A 2 -24.32 -30.84 4.04
CA ALA A 2 -22.87 -31.08 3.96
C ALA A 2 -22.13 -30.07 3.07
N THR A 3 -22.84 -29.30 2.25
CA THR A 3 -22.27 -28.36 1.27
C THR A 3 -21.71 -27.09 1.90
N THR A 4 -22.25 -26.67 3.04
CA THR A 4 -21.92 -25.39 3.69
C THR A 4 -20.48 -25.33 4.20
N GLN A 5 -19.93 -26.43 4.72
CA GLN A 5 -18.57 -26.42 5.25
C GLN A 5 -17.50 -26.33 4.14
N SER A 6 -17.74 -26.97 2.99
CA SER A 6 -16.86 -26.87 1.81
C SER A 6 -16.90 -25.47 1.19
N GLU A 7 -18.08 -24.87 1.09
CA GLU A 7 -18.26 -23.50 0.59
C GLU A 7 -17.59 -22.46 1.50
N LEU A 8 -17.72 -22.62 2.82
CA LEU A 8 -17.05 -21.76 3.79
C LEU A 8 -15.53 -21.87 3.71
N MET A 9 -14.98 -23.08 3.57
CA MET A 9 -13.54 -23.29 3.39
C MET A 9 -13.02 -22.66 2.10
N THR A 10 -13.77 -22.81 1.01
CA THR A 10 -13.42 -22.19 -0.29
C THR A 10 -13.45 -20.67 -0.19
N ARG A 11 -14.49 -20.12 0.46
CA ARG A 11 -14.61 -18.68 0.69
C ARG A 11 -13.50 -18.13 1.58
N ALA A 12 -13.12 -18.86 2.63
CA ALA A 12 -12.01 -18.50 3.50
C ALA A 12 -10.69 -18.48 2.73
N GLN A 13 -10.42 -19.48 1.87
CA GLN A 13 -9.23 -19.49 1.03
C GLN A 13 -9.20 -18.33 0.03
N THR A 14 -10.33 -18.00 -0.59
CA THR A 14 -10.41 -16.83 -1.50
C THR A 14 -10.12 -15.53 -0.75
N LEU A 15 -10.67 -15.37 0.45
CA LEU A 15 -10.41 -14.19 1.29
C LEU A 15 -8.95 -14.12 1.73
N MET A 16 -8.31 -15.25 2.07
CA MET A 16 -6.88 -15.28 2.38
C MET A 16 -6.03 -14.85 1.19
N LYS A 17 -6.33 -15.34 -0.02
CA LYS A 17 -5.62 -14.92 -1.23
C LYS A 17 -5.79 -13.42 -1.52
N GLN A 18 -7.01 -12.90 -1.33
CA GLN A 18 -7.27 -11.46 -1.49
C GLN A 18 -6.52 -10.64 -0.46
N LYS A 19 -6.53 -11.06 0.81
CA LYS A 19 -5.74 -10.45 1.87
C LYS A 19 -4.25 -10.42 1.50
N ASP A 20 -3.70 -11.55 1.07
CA ASP A 20 -2.26 -11.64 0.77
C ASP A 20 -1.87 -10.80 -0.45
N ALA A 21 -2.76 -10.68 -1.45
CA ALA A 21 -2.58 -9.77 -2.58
C ALA A 21 -2.57 -8.31 -2.12
N ILE A 22 -3.55 -7.90 -1.30
CA ILE A 22 -3.62 -6.54 -0.74
C ILE A 22 -2.38 -6.24 0.12
N GLU A 23 -1.94 -7.18 0.96
CA GLU A 23 -0.73 -6.99 1.75
C GLU A 23 0.54 -6.91 0.89
N ALA A 24 0.59 -7.62 -0.24
CA ALA A 24 1.71 -7.50 -1.18
C ALA A 24 1.74 -6.11 -1.85
N GLU A 25 0.59 -5.60 -2.27
CA GLU A 25 0.46 -4.24 -2.84
C GLU A 25 0.87 -3.16 -1.82
N ILE A 26 0.41 -3.29 -0.56
CA ILE A 26 0.80 -2.37 0.52
C ILE A 26 2.31 -2.43 0.77
N ARG A 27 2.90 -3.63 0.82
CA ARG A 27 4.34 -3.80 1.01
C ARG A 27 5.13 -3.16 -0.11
N GLN A 28 4.72 -3.36 -1.36
CA GLN A 28 5.36 -2.73 -2.51
C GLN A 28 5.32 -1.20 -2.42
N ALA A 29 4.16 -0.62 -2.09
CA ALA A 29 4.03 0.83 -1.90
C ALA A 29 4.88 1.35 -0.71
N GLN A 30 5.04 0.55 0.35
CA GLN A 30 5.94 0.89 1.46
C GLN A 30 7.41 0.86 1.04
N ASP A 31 7.83 -0.11 0.22
CA ASP A 31 9.19 -0.20 -0.30
C ASP A 31 9.51 0.99 -1.21
N ASP A 32 8.56 1.41 -2.04
CA ASP A 32 8.69 2.61 -2.88
C ASP A 32 8.88 3.89 -2.03
N LEU A 33 8.13 4.01 -0.93
CA LEU A 33 8.27 5.10 0.04
C LEU A 33 9.64 5.07 0.76
N GLN A 34 10.10 3.89 1.16
CA GLN A 34 11.42 3.72 1.80
C GLN A 34 12.58 4.06 0.86
N SER A 35 12.48 3.70 -0.42
CA SER A 35 13.48 4.06 -1.45
C SER A 35 13.67 5.57 -1.56
N GLN A 36 12.56 6.31 -1.44
CA GLN A 36 12.53 7.78 -1.45
C GLN A 36 12.81 8.40 -0.06
N LYS A 37 13.13 7.59 0.97
CA LYS A 37 13.40 8.02 2.35
C LYS A 37 12.30 8.89 2.96
N VAL A 38 11.04 8.66 2.56
CA VAL A 38 9.88 9.40 3.04
C VAL A 38 8.82 8.45 3.56
N GLY A 39 8.33 8.70 4.76
CA GLY A 39 7.20 7.99 5.34
C GLY A 39 5.87 8.44 4.74
N MET A 40 4.78 7.80 5.17
CA MET A 40 3.41 8.10 4.73
C MET A 40 2.95 9.53 5.07
N HIS A 41 3.45 10.10 6.17
CA HIS A 41 3.03 11.39 6.71
C HIS A 41 4.10 12.48 6.61
N ASP A 42 5.24 12.17 5.98
CA ASP A 42 6.34 13.12 5.88
C ASP A 42 6.04 14.28 4.92
N GLN A 43 6.70 15.40 5.18
CA GLN A 43 6.18 16.67 4.72
C GLN A 43 6.24 17.00 3.22
N LEU A 44 6.91 16.32 2.29
CA LEU A 44 7.01 16.66 0.83
C LEU A 44 7.40 18.09 0.38
N VAL A 45 7.31 19.09 1.24
CA VAL A 45 7.81 20.45 1.03
C VAL A 45 9.08 20.64 1.84
N ASP A 46 9.94 21.53 1.37
CA ASP A 46 11.11 21.99 2.09
C ASP A 46 10.75 23.11 3.09
N ARG A 47 11.78 23.73 3.70
CA ARG A 47 11.61 24.79 4.70
C ARG A 47 11.09 26.10 4.12
N ASP A 48 11.27 26.30 2.82
CA ASP A 48 10.89 27.52 2.10
C ASP A 48 9.50 27.35 1.44
N GLY A 49 8.89 26.17 1.57
CA GLY A 49 7.56 25.85 1.04
C GLY A 49 7.58 25.37 -0.40
N PHE A 50 8.74 25.05 -0.96
CA PHE A 50 8.87 24.49 -2.30
C PHE A 50 8.82 22.96 -2.27
N PRO A 51 8.44 22.33 -3.39
CA PRO A 51 8.46 20.88 -3.50
C PRO A 51 9.88 20.34 -3.31
N ARG A 52 10.03 19.36 -2.43
CA ARG A 52 11.34 18.77 -2.12
C ARG A 52 11.99 18.19 -3.36
N SER A 53 13.20 18.66 -3.68
CA SER A 53 13.94 18.23 -4.87
C SER A 53 14.71 16.92 -4.68
N ASP A 54 14.82 16.45 -3.43
CA ASP A 54 15.50 15.22 -3.03
C ASP A 54 14.64 13.96 -3.23
N VAL A 55 13.33 14.11 -3.47
CA VAL A 55 12.40 12.99 -3.65
C VAL A 55 11.54 13.17 -4.89
N ASP A 56 11.17 12.05 -5.51
CA ASP A 56 10.18 12.08 -6.59
C ASP A 56 8.76 12.15 -6.01
N LEU A 57 8.18 13.34 -6.06
CA LEU A 57 6.83 13.62 -5.55
C LEU A 57 5.75 12.80 -6.25
N VAL A 58 5.93 12.47 -7.53
CA VAL A 58 4.93 11.71 -8.29
C VAL A 58 4.87 10.30 -7.73
N VAL A 59 6.03 9.65 -7.59
CA VAL A 59 6.15 8.31 -7.02
C VAL A 59 5.60 8.28 -5.59
N VAL A 60 5.98 9.25 -4.77
CA VAL A 60 5.55 9.30 -3.35
C VAL A 60 4.05 9.56 -3.23
N THR A 61 3.47 10.44 -4.05
CA THR A 61 2.04 10.72 -4.03
C THR A 61 1.23 9.49 -4.48
N THR A 62 1.68 8.81 -5.53
CA THR A 62 1.05 7.57 -6.01
C THR A 62 1.14 6.47 -4.95
N ALA A 63 2.32 6.23 -4.37
CA ALA A 63 2.49 5.24 -3.32
C ALA A 63 1.61 5.51 -2.09
N ARG A 64 1.50 6.78 -1.67
CA ARG A 64 0.57 7.18 -0.58
C ARG A 64 -0.89 6.95 -0.95
N SER A 65 -1.28 7.29 -2.18
CA SER A 65 -2.66 7.07 -2.63
C SER A 65 -3.00 5.57 -2.64
N ASN A 66 -2.06 4.72 -3.06
CA ASN A 66 -2.24 3.27 -3.11
C ASN A 66 -2.39 2.63 -1.72
N ILE A 67 -1.80 3.22 -0.68
CA ILE A 67 -1.93 2.71 0.70
C ILE A 67 -3.28 3.10 1.34
N ILE A 68 -3.88 4.23 0.94
CA ILE A 68 -5.15 4.72 1.49
C ILE A 68 -6.37 4.16 0.76
N SER A 69 -6.26 3.93 -0.55
CA SER A 69 -7.37 3.44 -1.39
C SER A 69 -7.72 1.98 -1.13
#